data_AF-A0A2G9YJ77-F1
#
_entry.id   AF-A0A2G9YJ77-F1
#
_cell.length_a   1.000
_cell.length_b   1.000
_cell.length_c   1.000
_cell.angle_alpha   90.00
_cell.angle_beta   90.00
_cell.angle_gamma   90.00
#
_symmetry.space_group_name_H-M   'P 1'
#
loop_
_entity.id
_entity.type
_entity.pdbx_description
1 polymer ?
#
loop_
_entity_poly.entity_id
_entity_poly.type
_entity_poly.pdbx_seq_one_letter_code
_entity_poly.pdbx_strand_id
1 'polypeptide(L)'
;MNLPADLQQLVLKLTREMDALGLEPFETSSQIQLETPGAGAIEKPADLAPWIEHTMLKPQATRQDIVKLCNEAKQFGFHSVCVNPFGCSLSVNTVSSRVE
;
A
#
# COMPACT_ATOMS: atom_id res chain seq x y z
N MET A 1 29.01 4.05 -1.10
CA MET A 1 29.67 4.99 -2.04
C MET A 1 29.79 6.33 -1.34
N ASN A 2 30.99 6.90 -1.23
CA ASN A 2 31.21 8.14 -0.48
C ASN A 2 30.60 9.31 -1.26
N LEU A 3 29.62 10.02 -0.67
CA LEU A 3 29.06 11.22 -1.29
C LEU A 3 30.17 12.30 -1.37
N PRO A 4 30.27 13.07 -2.46
CA PRO A 4 31.22 14.17 -2.57
C PRO A 4 31.03 15.17 -1.42
N ALA A 5 32.13 15.73 -0.90
CA ALA A 5 32.15 16.53 0.33
C ALA A 5 31.14 17.70 0.32
N ASP A 6 30.94 18.32 -0.84
CA ASP A 6 30.01 19.44 -1.02
C ASP A 6 28.54 19.02 -0.80
N LEU A 7 28.20 17.79 -1.17
CA LEU A 7 26.86 17.25 -0.97
C LEU A 7 26.63 16.90 0.51
N GLN A 8 27.67 16.45 1.23
CA GLN A 8 27.60 16.23 2.67
C GLN A 8 27.39 17.54 3.43
N GLN A 9 28.05 18.62 3.01
CA GLN A 9 27.85 19.96 3.58
C GLN A 9 26.45 20.49 3.32
N LEU A 10 25.90 20.27 2.12
CA LEU A 10 24.54 20.67 1.80
C LEU A 10 23.51 19.93 2.65
N VAL A 11 23.65 18.61 2.79
CA VAL A 11 22.78 17.79 3.65
C VAL A 11 22.82 18.32 5.09
N LEU A 12 24.01 18.55 5.64
CA LEU A 12 24.17 19.04 7.01
C LEU A 12 23.54 20.43 7.22
N LYS A 13 23.64 21.30 6.21
CA LYS A 13 23.04 22.64 6.25
C LYS A 13 21.51 22.56 6.21
N LEU A 14 20.96 21.74 5.33
CA LEU A 14 19.51 21.53 5.23
C LEU A 14 18.94 20.94 6.51
N THR A 15 19.60 19.94 7.12
CA THR A 15 19.17 19.37 8.40
C THR A 15 19.07 20.44 9.49
N ARG A 16 20.09 21.31 9.63
CA ARG A 16 20.07 22.39 10.63
C ARG A 16 18.98 23.44 10.39
N GLU A 17 18.73 23.77 9.13
CA GLU A 17 17.65 24.71 8.76
C GLU A 17 16.27 24.11 9.05
N MET A 18 16.09 22.80 8.84
CA MET A 18 14.86 22.10 9.21
C MET A 18 14.64 22.08 10.73
N ASP A 19 15.68 21.76 11.51
CA ASP A 19 15.62 21.79 12.98
C ASP A 19 15.27 23.19 13.52
N ALA A 20 15.86 24.23 12.94
CA ALA A 20 15.60 25.62 13.34
C ALA A 20 14.16 26.08 13.05
N LEU A 21 13.49 25.45 12.07
CA LEU A 21 12.09 25.68 11.75
C LEU A 21 11.14 24.82 12.62
N GLY A 22 11.67 24.03 13.56
CA GLY A 22 10.89 23.09 14.38
C GLY A 22 10.28 21.96 13.56
N LEU A 23 10.82 21.73 12.35
CA LEU A 23 10.47 20.60 11.52
C LEU A 23 11.37 19.46 11.97
N GLU A 24 10.90 18.72 12.98
CA GLU A 24 11.54 17.47 13.36
C GLU A 24 11.71 16.61 12.09
N PRO A 25 12.89 16.00 11.88
CA PRO A 25 13.03 14.96 10.86
C PRO A 25 11.85 14.01 11.01
N PHE A 26 11.26 13.58 9.90
CA PHE A 26 10.24 12.54 9.95
C PHE A 26 10.90 11.30 10.57
N GLU A 27 10.81 11.17 11.90
CA GLU A 27 11.00 9.91 12.57
C GLU A 27 10.07 8.99 11.81
N THR A 28 10.66 7.95 11.24
CA THR A 28 9.90 6.92 10.54
C THR A 28 8.85 6.47 11.54
N SER A 29 7.65 7.03 11.44
CA SER A 29 6.59 6.80 12.39
C SER A 29 6.40 5.31 12.34
N SER A 30 6.75 4.67 13.45
CA SER A 30 6.73 3.25 13.72
C SER A 30 5.30 2.71 13.77
N GLN A 31 4.40 3.25 12.93
CA GLN A 31 2.99 2.92 12.85
C GLN A 31 2.46 2.86 11.40
N ILE A 32 3.33 2.75 10.39
CA ILE A 32 2.97 1.81 9.32
C ILE A 32 3.57 0.50 9.75
N GLN A 33 2.76 -0.31 10.44
CA GLN A 33 3.02 -1.73 10.51
C GLN A 33 2.87 -2.24 9.07
N LEU A 34 3.94 -2.10 8.27
CA LEU A 34 4.14 -2.86 7.06
C LEU A 34 4.24 -4.30 7.56
N GLU A 35 3.09 -4.93 7.76
CA GLU A 35 2.95 -6.37 7.74
C GLU A 35 3.27 -6.76 6.30
N THR A 36 4.56 -6.67 5.97
CA THR A 36 5.12 -7.25 4.77
C THR A 36 4.71 -8.71 4.86
N PRO A 37 3.90 -9.20 3.91
CA PRO A 37 3.46 -10.59 3.92
C PRO A 37 4.69 -11.43 3.59
N GLY A 38 5.48 -11.76 4.60
CA GLY A 38 6.72 -12.52 4.52
C GLY A 38 7.75 -11.88 3.58
N ALA A 39 8.91 -11.48 4.10
CA ALA A 39 10.11 -11.31 3.28
C ALA A 39 10.64 -12.67 2.77
N GLY A 40 9.76 -13.54 2.25
CA GLY A 40 10.10 -14.75 1.53
C GLY A 40 10.51 -14.39 0.10
N ALA A 41 11.45 -15.14 -0.47
CA ALA A 41 11.79 -15.01 -1.88
C ALA A 41 10.52 -15.24 -2.73
N ILE A 42 10.29 -14.39 -3.73
CA ILE A 42 9.27 -14.62 -4.74
C ILE A 42 9.78 -15.76 -5.63
N GLU A 43 9.24 -16.95 -5.48
CA GLU A 43 9.67 -18.15 -6.22
C GLU A 43 8.68 -18.51 -7.33
N LYS A 44 7.40 -18.25 -7.12
CA LYS A 44 6.31 -18.51 -8.08
C LYS A 44 5.41 -17.29 -8.23
N PRO A 45 4.67 -17.16 -9.35
CA PRO A 45 3.76 -16.03 -9.57
C PRO A 45 2.73 -15.82 -8.45
N ALA A 46 2.31 -16.89 -7.76
CA ALA A 46 1.37 -16.83 -6.66
C ALA A 46 1.91 -16.08 -5.42
N ASP A 47 3.23 -16.00 -5.24
CA ASP A 47 3.84 -15.30 -4.09
C ASP A 47 3.68 -13.78 -4.21
N LEU A 48 3.31 -13.28 -5.40
CA LEU A 48 2.97 -11.87 -5.62
C LEU A 48 1.57 -11.51 -5.14
N ALA A 49 0.69 -12.49 -4.91
CA ALA A 49 -0.71 -12.22 -4.58
C ALA A 49 -0.90 -11.25 -3.40
N PRO A 50 -0.13 -11.35 -2.30
CA PRO A 50 -0.23 -10.42 -1.17
C PRO A 50 0.17 -8.96 -1.48
N TRP A 51 0.68 -8.69 -2.69
CA TRP A 51 1.09 -7.37 -3.18
C TRP A 51 0.18 -6.85 -4.29
N ILE A 52 -0.86 -7.59 -4.66
CA ILE A 52 -1.76 -7.27 -5.77
C ILE A 52 -3.11 -6.80 -5.22
N GLU A 53 -3.59 -5.67 -5.73
CA GLU A 53 -4.95 -5.17 -5.50
C GLU A 53 -5.87 -5.51 -6.68
N HIS A 54 -6.96 -6.24 -6.43
CA HIS A 54 -7.88 -6.66 -7.49
C HIS A 54 -8.88 -5.54 -7.83
N THR A 55 -8.74 -4.96 -9.02
CA THR A 55 -9.36 -3.66 -9.34
C THR A 55 -10.49 -3.76 -10.37
N MET A 56 -11.64 -3.14 -10.07
CA MET A 56 -12.80 -3.00 -10.97
C MET A 56 -13.38 -1.57 -10.93
N LEU A 57 -12.93 -0.73 -11.86
CA LEU A 57 -13.34 0.68 -11.94
C LEU A 57 -14.32 0.99 -13.09
N LYS A 58 -14.82 -0.04 -13.77
CA LYS A 58 -15.82 0.14 -14.84
C LYS A 58 -17.09 0.78 -14.25
N PRO A 59 -17.58 1.91 -14.76
CA PRO A 59 -18.77 2.58 -14.20
C PRO A 59 -20.05 1.72 -14.31
N GLN A 60 -20.08 0.79 -15.26
CA GLN A 60 -21.16 -0.16 -15.48
C GLN A 60 -21.01 -1.48 -14.72
N ALA A 61 -20.02 -1.61 -13.83
CA ALA A 61 -19.83 -2.83 -13.04
C ALA A 61 -21.08 -3.12 -12.20
N THR A 62 -21.60 -4.33 -12.32
CA THR A 62 -22.79 -4.76 -11.59
C THR A 62 -22.41 -5.30 -10.21
N ARG A 63 -23.39 -5.40 -9.32
CA ARG A 63 -23.21 -6.09 -8.03
C ARG A 63 -22.64 -7.51 -8.17
N GLN A 64 -23.05 -8.25 -9.20
CA GLN A 64 -22.56 -9.61 -9.44
C GLN A 64 -21.08 -9.60 -9.83
N ASP A 65 -20.64 -8.61 -10.60
CA ASP A 65 -19.22 -8.43 -10.94
C ASP A 65 -18.38 -8.18 -9.69
N ILE A 66 -18.88 -7.36 -8.76
CA ILE A 66 -18.18 -7.06 -7.50
C ILE A 66 -18.13 -8.28 -6.57
N VAL A 67 -19.20 -9.06 -6.49
CA VAL A 67 -19.19 -10.33 -5.73
C VAL A 67 -18.17 -11.31 -6.33
N LYS A 68 -18.13 -11.41 -7.66
CA LYS A 68 -17.15 -12.25 -8.36
C LYS A 68 -15.72 -11.78 -8.07
N LEU A 69 -15.47 -10.47 -8.16
CA LEU A 69 -14.19 -9.83 -7.85
C LEU A 69 -13.71 -10.17 -6.44
N CYS A 70 -14.58 -10.05 -5.43
CA CYS A 70 -14.26 -10.39 -4.05
C CYS A 70 -13.97 -11.88 -3.87
N ASN A 71 -14.70 -12.76 -4.56
CA ASN A 71 -14.47 -14.21 -4.50
C ASN A 71 -13.13 -14.59 -5.14
N GLU A 72 -12.77 -13.99 -6.27
CA GLU A 72 -11.47 -14.18 -6.91
C GLU A 72 -10.33 -13.69 -6.01
N ALA A 73 -10.47 -12.50 -5.40
CA ALA A 73 -9.47 -11.98 -4.47
C ALA A 73 -9.23 -12.90 -3.28
N LYS A 74 -10.30 -13.48 -2.71
CA LYS A 74 -10.20 -14.50 -1.66
C LYS A 74 -9.57 -15.79 -2.16
N GLN A 75 -9.94 -16.24 -3.36
CA GLN A 75 -9.41 -17.48 -3.94
C GLN A 75 -7.90 -17.40 -4.21
N PHE A 76 -7.41 -16.25 -4.66
CA PHE A 76 -6.00 -16.06 -5.02
C PHE A 76 -5.15 -15.46 -3.91
N GLY A 77 -5.76 -14.99 -2.81
CA GLY A 77 -5.03 -14.36 -1.70
C GLY A 77 -4.51 -12.97 -2.05
N PHE A 78 -5.27 -12.22 -2.84
CA PHE A 78 -4.95 -10.83 -3.16
C PHE A 78 -5.04 -9.94 -1.91
N HIS A 79 -4.23 -8.89 -1.88
CA HIS A 79 -4.13 -7.97 -0.75
C HIS A 79 -5.47 -7.29 -0.45
N SER A 80 -6.06 -6.71 -1.49
CA SER A 80 -7.26 -5.89 -1.38
C SER A 80 -8.09 -5.96 -2.65
N VAL A 81 -9.26 -5.33 -2.61
CA VAL A 81 -10.15 -5.14 -3.75
C VAL A 81 -10.44 -3.65 -3.90
N CYS A 82 -10.25 -3.11 -5.09
CA CYS A 82 -10.52 -1.72 -5.40
C CYS A 82 -11.73 -1.59 -6.35
N VAL A 83 -12.73 -0.80 -5.97
CA VAL A 83 -13.99 -0.64 -6.73
C VAL A 83 -14.40 0.82 -6.83
N ASN A 84 -15.13 1.17 -7.89
CA ASN A 84 -15.73 2.50 -8.01
C ASN A 84 -16.85 2.69 -6.95
N PRO A 85 -16.74 3.66 -6.02
CA PRO A 85 -17.69 3.84 -4.92
C PRO A 85 -19.10 4.20 -5.39
N PHE A 86 -19.25 4.90 -6.52
CA PHE A 86 -20.56 5.35 -7.01
C PHE A 86 -21.47 4.20 -7.47
N GLY A 87 -20.92 3.05 -7.82
CA GLY A 87 -21.67 1.86 -8.26
C GLY A 87 -21.98 0.86 -7.15
N CYS A 88 -21.43 1.05 -5.95
CA CYS A 88 -21.50 0.09 -4.85
C CYS A 88 -22.28 0.64 -3.65
N SER A 89 -23.59 0.37 -3.61
CA SER A 89 -24.34 0.32 -2.34
C SER A 89 -24.08 -0.99 -1.58
N LEU A 90 -23.05 -1.74 -1.96
CA LEU A 90 -22.64 -2.96 -1.29
C LEU A 90 -21.78 -2.60 -0.10
N SER A 91 -22.34 -2.75 1.11
CA SER A 91 -21.55 -2.87 2.32
C SER A 91 -20.52 -3.97 2.12
N VAL A 92 -19.25 -3.58 2.05
CA VAL A 92 -18.11 -4.50 2.04
C VAL A 92 -18.02 -5.14 3.42
N ASN A 93 -18.84 -6.17 3.64
CA ASN A 93 -18.66 -7.05 4.79
C ASN A 93 -17.37 -7.86 4.55
N THR A 94 -16.28 -7.24 4.99
CA THR A 94 -15.10 -7.84 5.61
C THR A 94 -14.58 -9.09 4.88
N VAL A 95 -13.64 -8.88 3.96
CA VAL A 95 -12.55 -9.84 3.80
C VAL A 95 -11.76 -9.73 5.10
N SER A 96 -11.83 -10.75 5.94
CA SER A 96 -11.20 -10.76 7.26
C SER A 96 -9.69 -10.86 7.10
N SER A 97 -9.05 -9.71 6.88
CA SER A 97 -7.69 -9.35 7.30
C SER A 97 -7.36 -7.95 6.75
N ARG A 98 -7.76 -6.94 7.53
CA ARG A 98 -7.27 -5.55 7.50
C ARG A 98 -7.65 -4.71 6.26
N VAL A 99 -8.62 -3.82 6.48
CA VAL A 99 -8.96 -2.69 5.60
C VAL A 99 -8.35 -1.44 6.24
N GLU A 100 -7.46 -0.76 5.51
CA GLU A 100 -7.13 0.67 5.68
C GLU A 100 -7.60 1.43 4.43
#